data_AF-A0AAN9I9W4-F1
#
_entry.id   AF-A0AAN9I9W4-F1
#
_cell.length_a   1.000
_cell.length_b   1.000
_cell.length_c   1.000
_cell.angle_alpha   90.00
_cell.angle_beta   90.00
_cell.angle_gamma   90.00
#
_symmetry.space_group_name_H-M   'P 1'
#
loop_
_entity.id
_entity.type
_entity.pdbx_description
1 polymer ?
#
loop_
_entity_poly.entity_id
_entity_poly.type
_entity_poly.pdbx_seq_one_letter_code
_entity_poly.pdbx_strand_id
1 'polypeptide(L)'
;MATKVVLSKPLSLESQSDSDDAPNILQRILILFKNVRRGADLSLFQLPPMFNMPKSQLQCYAESGYFTAVDMVSNFNRGKTAVDRLIAVVAWSISTIRPLRFGVAPYNPTLGETHHVSVGNLNILLEQGHGLNALTGQRSGLNTGIRSA
;
A
#
# COMPACT_ATOMS: atom_id res chain seq x y z
N MET A 1 32.67 -11.35 1.41
CA MET A 1 31.64 -12.29 1.88
C MET A 1 30.46 -12.22 0.93
N ALA A 2 30.08 -13.32 0.28
CA ALA A 2 29.02 -13.33 -0.73
C ALA A 2 27.64 -13.45 -0.05
N THR A 3 26.75 -12.50 -0.31
CA THR A 3 25.37 -12.50 0.19
C THR A 3 24.56 -13.55 -0.56
N LYS A 4 24.15 -14.60 0.16
CA LYS A 4 23.25 -15.66 -0.35
C LYS A 4 21.85 -15.07 -0.53
N VAL A 5 21.51 -14.69 -1.75
CA VAL A 5 20.15 -14.27 -2.11
C VAL A 5 19.26 -15.52 -2.09
N VAL A 6 18.44 -15.66 -1.04
CA VAL A 6 17.42 -16.71 -0.96
C VAL A 6 16.17 -16.18 -1.67
N LEU A 7 15.99 -16.57 -2.93
CA LEU A 7 14.71 -16.41 -3.63
C LEU A 7 13.66 -17.21 -2.85
N SER A 8 12.64 -16.52 -2.35
CA SER A 8 11.45 -17.15 -1.81
C SER A 8 10.87 -18.10 -2.85
N LYS A 9 10.38 -19.26 -2.40
CA LYS A 9 9.74 -20.24 -3.30
C LYS A 9 8.66 -19.53 -4.15
N PRO A 10 8.61 -19.77 -5.47
CA PRO A 10 7.53 -19.25 -6.29
C PRO A 10 6.19 -19.73 -5.72
N LEU A 11 5.16 -18.87 -5.81
CA LEU A 11 3.80 -19.23 -5.43
C LEU A 11 3.39 -20.48 -6.20
N SER A 12 3.35 -21.62 -5.50
CA SER A 12 2.98 -22.92 -6.10
C SER A 12 1.48 -22.93 -6.36
N LEU A 13 1.10 -23.07 -7.64
CA LEU A 13 -0.28 -22.99 -8.12
C LEU A 13 -1.01 -24.34 -8.10
N GLU A 14 -0.29 -25.46 -7.95
CA GLU A 14 -0.83 -26.81 -7.98
C GLU A 14 -1.13 -27.31 -6.56
N SER A 15 -2.42 -27.50 -6.26
CA SER A 15 -2.89 -28.26 -5.10
C SER A 15 -2.77 -29.74 -5.43
N GLN A 16 -1.73 -30.39 -4.91
CA GLN A 16 -1.59 -31.83 -5.01
C GLN A 16 -2.07 -32.48 -3.70
N SER A 17 -3.38 -32.75 -3.60
CA SER A 17 -3.95 -33.84 -2.78
C SER A 17 -5.49 -33.84 -2.79
N ASP A 18 -6.06 -35.04 -2.98
CA ASP A 18 -7.47 -35.39 -2.74
C ASP A 18 -7.80 -35.33 -1.23
N SER A 19 -7.87 -34.12 -0.70
CA SER A 19 -8.41 -33.81 0.63
C SER A 19 -9.42 -32.68 0.47
N ASP A 20 -10.46 -32.65 1.32
CA ASP A 20 -11.44 -31.54 1.46
C ASP A 20 -10.76 -30.24 1.95
N ASP A 21 -9.64 -29.87 1.34
CA ASP A 21 -8.81 -28.74 1.71
C ASP A 21 -9.35 -27.47 1.08
N ALA A 22 -9.47 -26.45 1.93
CA ALA A 22 -9.97 -25.14 1.55
C ALA A 22 -9.14 -24.57 0.37
N PRO A 23 -9.78 -24.03 -0.70
CA PRO A 23 -9.06 -23.60 -1.90
C PRO A 23 -7.98 -22.56 -1.61
N ASN A 24 -6.87 -22.64 -2.35
CA ASN A 24 -5.73 -21.72 -2.27
C ASN A 24 -6.19 -20.27 -2.56
N ILE A 25 -5.59 -19.27 -1.91
CA ILE A 25 -5.94 -17.84 -2.07
C ILE A 25 -5.96 -17.42 -3.55
N LEU A 26 -5.04 -17.93 -4.36
CA LEU A 26 -4.99 -17.67 -5.79
C LEU A 26 -6.22 -18.22 -6.53
N GLN A 27 -6.63 -19.45 -6.21
CA GLN A 27 -7.84 -20.04 -6.79
C GLN A 27 -9.07 -19.22 -6.41
N ARG A 28 -9.16 -18.78 -5.15
CA ARG A 28 -10.26 -17.92 -4.69
C ARG A 28 -10.29 -16.57 -5.42
N ILE A 29 -9.14 -15.96 -5.66
CA ILE A 29 -9.02 -14.72 -6.46
C ILE A 29 -9.45 -14.95 -7.91
N LEU A 30 -9.00 -16.03 -8.54
CA LEU A 30 -9.38 -16.36 -9.92
C LEU A 30 -10.88 -16.63 -10.06
N ILE A 31 -11.47 -17.30 -9.07
CA ILE A 31 -12.93 -17.51 -8.99
C ILE A 31 -13.65 -16.18 -8.83
N LEU A 32 -13.15 -15.26 -8.00
CA LEU A 32 -13.71 -13.93 -7.77
C LEU A 32 -13.84 -13.13 -9.08
N PHE A 33 -12.85 -13.26 -9.97
CA PHE A 33 -12.81 -12.56 -11.26
C PHE A 33 -13.44 -13.32 -12.42
N LYS A 34 -13.95 -14.54 -12.23
CA LYS A 34 -14.48 -15.40 -13.31
C LYS A 34 -15.57 -14.75 -14.16
N ASN A 35 -16.43 -13.94 -13.52
CA ASN A 35 -17.57 -13.27 -14.16
C ASN A 35 -17.35 -11.76 -14.36
N VAL A 36 -16.15 -11.27 -14.07
CA VAL A 36 -15.83 -9.85 -14.25
C VAL A 36 -15.47 -9.60 -15.70
N ARG A 37 -16.19 -8.67 -16.35
CA ARG A 37 -15.88 -8.24 -17.72
C ARG A 37 -14.48 -7.62 -17.74
N ARG A 38 -13.66 -7.98 -18.73
CA ARG A 38 -12.36 -7.33 -18.96
C ARG A 38 -12.56 -5.82 -19.12
N GLY A 39 -11.78 -5.03 -18.38
CA GLY A 39 -11.90 -3.57 -18.37
C GLY A 39 -13.08 -3.04 -17.55
N ALA A 40 -13.79 -3.89 -16.80
CA ALA A 40 -14.76 -3.42 -15.82
C ALA A 40 -14.07 -2.61 -14.72
N ASP A 41 -14.72 -1.53 -14.30
CA ASP A 41 -14.31 -0.78 -13.12
C ASP A 41 -14.64 -1.59 -11.86
N LEU A 42 -13.62 -1.82 -11.04
CA LEU A 42 -13.71 -2.57 -9.79
C LEU A 42 -13.95 -1.68 -8.56
N SER A 43 -14.12 -0.36 -8.75
CA SER A 43 -14.31 0.59 -7.64
C SER A 43 -15.53 0.27 -6.78
N LEU A 44 -16.57 -0.31 -7.37
CA LEU A 44 -17.79 -0.75 -6.68
C LEU A 44 -17.80 -2.25 -6.34
N PHE A 45 -16.72 -2.96 -6.66
CA PHE A 45 -16.65 -4.40 -6.45
C PHE A 45 -16.47 -4.71 -4.96
N GLN A 46 -17.46 -5.39 -4.37
CA GLN A 46 -17.41 -5.79 -2.97
C GLN A 46 -16.52 -7.02 -2.80
N LEU A 47 -15.36 -6.83 -2.18
CA LEU A 47 -14.47 -7.93 -1.82
C LEU A 47 -14.99 -8.68 -0.58
N PRO A 48 -14.96 -10.03 -0.59
CA PRO A 48 -15.22 -10.83 0.61
C PRO A 48 -14.25 -10.46 1.75
N PRO A 49 -14.71 -10.44 3.03
CA PRO A 49 -13.88 -10.01 4.17
C PRO A 49 -12.57 -10.78 4.37
N MET A 50 -12.49 -12.03 3.88
CA MET A 50 -11.26 -12.84 3.95
C MET A 50 -10.08 -12.25 3.15
N PHE A 51 -10.36 -11.37 2.19
CA PHE A 51 -9.35 -10.63 1.43
C PHE A 51 -9.05 -9.26 2.06
N ASN A 52 -9.72 -8.87 3.15
CA ASN A 52 -9.46 -7.60 3.80
C ASN A 52 -8.32 -7.75 4.81
N MET A 53 -7.34 -6.84 4.74
CA MET A 53 -6.38 -6.65 5.82
C MET A 53 -6.97 -5.72 6.88
N PRO A 54 -6.59 -5.88 8.17
CA PRO A 54 -7.16 -5.11 9.27
C PRO A 54 -6.56 -3.69 9.35
N LYS A 55 -6.55 -2.95 8.24
CA LYS A 55 -6.18 -1.53 8.17
C LYS A 55 -7.00 -0.81 7.10
N SER A 56 -7.25 0.49 7.29
CA SER A 56 -7.82 1.33 6.23
C SER A 56 -6.75 1.81 5.25
N GLN A 57 -7.16 2.29 4.08
CA GLN A 57 -6.22 2.88 3.11
C GLN A 57 -5.43 4.05 3.71
N LEU A 58 -6.04 4.85 4.60
CA LEU A 58 -5.36 5.96 5.26
C LEU A 58 -4.19 5.46 6.12
N GLN A 59 -4.38 4.37 6.85
CA GLN A 59 -3.33 3.76 7.65
C GLN A 59 -2.18 3.23 6.78
N CYS A 60 -2.49 2.53 5.69
CA CYS A 60 -1.47 2.06 4.74
C CYS A 60 -0.64 3.20 4.14
N TYR A 61 -1.31 4.31 3.80
CA TYR A 61 -0.65 5.47 3.24
C TYR A 61 0.26 6.15 4.27
N ALA A 62 -0.20 6.32 5.50
CA ALA A 62 0.62 6.87 6.57
C ALA A 62 1.84 6.01 6.85
N GLU A 63 1.66 4.69 6.95
CA GLU A 63 2.75 3.72 7.14
C GLU A 63 3.82 3.87 6.06
N SER A 64 3.44 4.11 4.82
CA SER A 64 4.40 4.32 3.73
C SER A 64 5.32 5.53 4.00
N GLY A 65 4.86 6.53 4.76
CA GLY A 65 5.61 7.74 5.09
C GLY A 65 6.57 7.63 6.27
N TYR A 66 6.27 6.82 7.29
CA TYR A 66 7.10 6.68 8.50
C TYR A 66 7.73 5.29 8.68
N PHE A 67 7.33 4.28 7.91
CA PHE A 67 7.87 2.92 7.94
C PHE A 67 9.19 2.83 7.14
N THR A 68 10.11 3.75 7.41
CA THR A 68 11.48 3.71 6.94
C THR A 68 12.41 3.58 8.15
N ALA A 69 13.35 2.64 8.11
CA ALA A 69 14.36 2.49 9.16
C ALA A 69 15.33 3.69 9.23
N VAL A 70 15.26 4.58 8.23
CA VAL A 70 16.08 5.78 8.09
C VAL A 70 15.15 6.98 7.97
N ASP A 71 15.43 8.03 8.74
CA ASP A 71 14.81 9.34 8.54
C ASP A 71 15.35 9.97 7.25
N MET A 72 14.68 9.66 6.13
CA MET A 72 15.04 10.19 4.82
C MET A 72 14.51 11.61 4.61
N VAL A 73 13.45 12.01 5.32
CA VAL A 73 12.83 13.33 5.17
C VAL A 73 13.75 14.42 5.70
N SER A 74 14.42 14.21 6.84
CA SER A 74 15.41 15.18 7.34
C SER A 74 16.63 15.34 6.43
N ASN A 75 16.90 14.39 5.53
CA ASN A 75 18.01 14.45 4.58
C ASN A 75 17.73 15.32 3.36
N PHE A 76 16.47 15.67 3.07
CA PHE A 76 16.11 16.49 1.90
C PHE A 76 16.83 17.83 1.87
N ASN A 77 17.03 18.44 3.04
CA ASN A 77 17.67 19.76 3.15
C ASN A 77 19.18 19.69 3.42
N ARG A 78 19.76 18.49 3.57
CA ARG A 78 21.19 18.31 3.83
C ARG A 78 22.06 18.29 2.56
N GLY A 79 21.44 18.09 1.40
CA GLY A 79 22.13 18.07 0.10
C GLY A 79 22.70 19.44 -0.28
N LYS A 80 23.97 19.48 -0.68
CA LYS A 80 24.69 20.71 -1.05
C LYS A 80 24.15 21.32 -2.34
N THR A 81 23.84 20.48 -3.33
CA THR A 81 23.32 20.90 -4.63
C THR A 81 21.83 20.62 -4.76
N ALA A 82 21.16 21.29 -5.70
CA ALA A 82 19.77 20.99 -6.03
C ALA A 82 19.57 19.54 -6.51
N VAL A 83 20.56 18.98 -7.20
CA VAL A 83 20.54 17.60 -7.69
C VAL A 83 20.61 16.60 -6.54
N ASP A 84 21.48 16.83 -5.56
CA ASP A 84 21.57 15.96 -4.36
C ASP A 84 20.24 15.90 -3.60
N ARG A 85 19.58 17.05 -3.47
CA ARG A 85 18.25 17.13 -2.83
C ARG A 85 17.19 16.39 -3.62
N LEU A 86 17.20 16.52 -4.96
CA LEU A 86 16.29 15.78 -5.83
C LEU A 86 16.51 14.27 -5.71
N ILE A 87 17.76 13.80 -5.70
CA ILE A 87 18.11 12.38 -5.52
C ILE A 87 17.56 11.87 -4.18
N ALA A 88 17.70 12.64 -3.09
CA ALA A 88 17.16 12.27 -1.79
C ALA A 88 15.62 12.13 -1.80
N VAL A 89 14.92 13.06 -2.46
CA VAL A 89 13.46 13.01 -2.63
C VAL A 89 13.04 11.79 -3.45
N VAL A 90 13.72 11.51 -4.56
CA VAL A 90 13.42 10.34 -5.41
C VAL A 90 13.69 9.03 -4.66
N ALA A 91 14.81 8.93 -3.95
CA ALA A 91 15.14 7.77 -3.13
C ALA A 91 14.09 7.53 -2.04
N TRP A 92 13.61 8.59 -1.38
CA TRP A 92 12.48 8.49 -0.45
C TRP A 92 11.19 8.07 -1.15
N SER A 93 10.84 8.68 -2.29
CA SER A 93 9.62 8.33 -3.02
C SER A 93 9.59 6.88 -3.48
N ILE A 94 10.74 6.27 -3.76
CA ILE A 94 10.83 4.84 -4.10
C ILE A 94 10.72 4.00 -2.82
N SER A 95 11.31 4.44 -1.71
CA SER A 95 11.27 3.69 -0.45
C SER A 95 9.89 3.62 0.20
N THR A 96 8.99 4.56 -0.12
CA THR A 96 7.58 4.53 0.30
C THR A 96 6.73 3.54 -0.51
N ILE A 97 7.21 3.06 -1.68
CA ILE A 97 6.52 2.04 -2.48
C ILE A 97 6.78 0.67 -1.84
N ARG A 98 5.93 0.30 -0.89
CA ARG A 98 5.96 -1.02 -0.25
C ARG A 98 4.82 -1.87 -0.82
N PRO A 99 5.12 -3.07 -1.38
CA PRO A 99 4.06 -3.95 -1.82
C PRO A 99 3.24 -4.39 -0.60
N LEU A 100 1.93 -4.16 -0.66
CA LEU A 100 1.00 -4.79 0.29
C LEU A 100 1.10 -6.31 0.15
N ARG A 101 0.72 -7.04 1.21
CA ARG A 101 0.62 -8.50 1.13
C ARG A 101 -0.26 -8.86 -0.08
N PHE A 102 0.28 -9.68 -0.98
CA PHE A 102 -0.42 -10.05 -2.20
C PHE A 102 -1.76 -10.71 -1.88
N GLY A 103 -2.81 -10.33 -2.60
CA GLY A 103 -4.13 -10.91 -2.45
C GLY A 103 -4.96 -10.37 -1.29
N VAL A 104 -4.49 -9.35 -0.56
CA VAL A 104 -5.32 -8.64 0.42
C VAL A 104 -5.42 -7.15 0.12
N ALA A 105 -6.57 -6.56 0.43
CA ALA A 105 -6.87 -5.14 0.25
C ALA A 105 -7.18 -4.48 1.60
N PRO A 106 -6.72 -3.24 1.84
CA PRO A 106 -7.17 -2.46 2.99
C PRO A 106 -8.64 -2.07 2.86
N TYR A 107 -9.26 -1.74 3.99
CA TYR A 107 -10.61 -1.19 4.00
C TYR A 107 -10.65 0.16 3.28
N ASN A 108 -11.69 0.34 2.45
CA ASN A 108 -11.98 1.63 1.83
C ASN A 108 -12.40 2.63 2.92
N PRO A 109 -11.75 3.80 3.01
CA PRO A 109 -12.05 4.76 4.04
C PRO A 109 -13.41 5.42 3.81
N THR A 110 -14.12 5.73 4.89
CA THR A 110 -15.39 6.45 4.81
C THR A 110 -15.15 7.94 4.58
N LEU A 111 -16.11 8.66 3.98
CA LEU A 111 -16.02 10.11 3.83
C LEU A 111 -15.83 10.78 5.21
N GLY A 112 -14.81 11.64 5.34
CA GLY A 112 -14.45 12.28 6.60
C GLY A 112 -13.67 11.40 7.58
N GLU A 113 -13.33 10.15 7.21
CA GLU A 113 -12.38 9.36 8.00
C GLU A 113 -11.05 10.10 8.12
N THR A 114 -10.48 10.12 9.31
CA THR A 114 -9.18 10.72 9.59
C THR A 114 -8.21 9.69 10.15
N HIS A 115 -6.93 9.87 9.84
CA HIS A 115 -5.85 9.11 10.44
C HIS A 115 -4.69 10.04 10.78
N HIS A 116 -4.21 9.95 12.02
CA HIS A 116 -3.11 10.75 12.53
C HIS A 116 -2.04 9.84 13.13
N VAL A 117 -0.78 10.14 12.81
CA VAL A 117 0.38 9.46 13.38
C VAL A 117 1.51 10.46 13.62
N SER A 118 2.18 10.30 14.76
CA SER A 118 3.36 11.07 15.15
C SER A 118 4.53 10.12 15.37
N VAL A 119 5.64 10.33 14.66
CA VAL A 119 6.88 9.56 14.80
C VAL A 119 8.05 10.52 14.93
N GLY A 120 8.60 10.66 16.14
CA GLY A 120 9.63 11.67 16.42
C GLY A 120 9.11 13.07 16.12
N ASN A 121 9.78 13.77 15.19
CA ASN A 121 9.40 15.13 14.75
C ASN A 121 8.48 15.14 13.53
N LEU A 122 8.09 13.97 13.00
CA LEU A 122 7.22 13.83 11.84
C LEU A 122 5.77 13.63 12.28
N ASN A 123 4.90 14.55 11.86
CA ASN A 123 3.45 14.43 12.05
C ASN A 123 2.76 14.27 10.70
N ILE A 124 1.95 13.23 10.57
CA ILE A 124 1.18 12.92 9.37
C ILE A 124 -0.30 12.93 9.75
N LEU A 125 -1.07 13.78 9.06
CA LEU A 125 -2.52 13.84 9.14
C LEU A 125 -3.10 13.58 7.76
N LEU A 126 -4.02 12.61 7.70
CA LEU A 126 -4.72 12.20 6.49
C LEU A 126 -6.23 12.26 6.73
N GLU A 127 -6.95 12.68 5.70
CA GLU A 127 -8.41 12.74 5.70
C GLU A 127 -8.95 12.27 4.35
N GLN A 128 -10.04 11.50 4.39
CA GLN A 128 -10.78 11.13 3.20
C GLN A 128 -11.77 12.24 2.80
N GLY A 129 -11.37 13.10 1.86
CA GLY A 129 -12.18 14.23 1.39
C GLY A 129 -13.25 13.90 0.33
N HIS A 130 -13.24 12.70 -0.24
CA HIS A 130 -14.17 12.31 -1.31
C HIS A 130 -14.72 10.89 -1.12
N GLY A 131 -15.98 10.66 -1.51
CA GLY A 131 -16.62 9.33 -1.41
C GLY A 131 -16.12 8.31 -2.44
N LEU A 132 -16.70 7.11 -2.41
CA LEU A 132 -16.35 5.84 -3.09
C LEU A 132 -16.03 5.88 -4.61
N ASN A 133 -16.12 7.03 -5.27
CA ASN A 133 -15.77 7.24 -6.69
C ASN A 133 -14.34 7.79 -6.87
N ALA A 134 -13.60 7.98 -5.78
CA ALA A 134 -12.25 8.49 -5.83
C ALA A 134 -11.23 7.34 -5.97
N LEU A 135 -10.84 7.10 -7.23
CA LEU A 135 -9.44 6.94 -7.69
C LEU A 135 -9.00 5.52 -8.12
N THR A 136 -9.41 5.18 -9.33
CA THR A 136 -8.51 4.52 -10.28
C THR A 136 -7.35 5.46 -10.63
N GLY A 137 -6.15 5.20 -10.09
CA GLY A 137 -4.86 5.59 -10.70
C GLY A 137 -4.49 7.08 -10.87
N GLN A 138 -5.34 8.04 -10.51
CA GLN A 138 -4.94 9.43 -10.31
C GLN A 138 -4.67 9.65 -8.82
N ARG A 139 -3.70 10.50 -8.49
CA ARG A 139 -3.36 10.90 -7.11
C ARG A 139 -4.61 11.00 -6.24
N SER A 140 -4.66 10.14 -5.22
CA SER A 140 -5.31 10.41 -3.94
C SER A 140 -5.46 11.92 -3.71
N GLY A 141 -6.68 12.43 -3.83
CA GLY A 141 -7.12 13.68 -3.21
C GLY A 141 -7.14 13.55 -1.69
N LEU A 142 -6.05 13.01 -1.14
CA LEU A 142 -5.70 13.10 0.26
C LEU A 142 -5.26 14.54 0.44
N ASN A 143 -5.96 15.26 1.30
CA ASN A 143 -5.45 16.53 1.79
C ASN A 143 -4.30 16.19 2.76
N THR A 144 -3.10 15.98 2.22
CA THR A 144 -1.94 15.55 2.99
C THR A 144 -1.28 16.75 3.64
N GLY A 145 -1.43 16.90 4.95
CA GLY A 145 -0.58 17.77 5.75
C GLY A 145 0.59 16.97 6.28
N ILE A 146 1.76 17.02 5.62
CA ILE A 146 3.02 16.54 6.20
C ILE A 146 3.74 17.76 6.77
N ARG A 147 3.87 17.84 8.09
CA ARG A 147 4.65 18.87 8.77
C ARG A 147 5.81 18.21 9.50
N SER A 148 7.03 18.56 9.10
CA SER A 148 8.22 18.41 9.95
C SER A 148 8.24 19.59 10.91
N ALA A 149 8.35 19.33 12.21
CA ALA A 149 8.79 20.35 13.15
C ALA A 149 10.25 20.76 12.86
#